data_AF-X6NLL8-F1
#
_entry.id   AF-X6NLL8-F1
#
_cell.length_a   1.000
_cell.length_b   1.000
_cell.length_c   1.000
_cell.angle_alpha   90.00
_cell.angle_beta   90.00
_cell.angle_gamma   90.00
#
_symmetry.space_group_name_H-M   'P 1'
#
loop_
_entity.id
_entity.type
_entity.pdbx_description
1 polymer ?
#
loop_
_entity_poly.entity_id
_entity_poly.type
_entity_poly.pdbx_seq_one_letter_code
_entity_poly.pdbx_strand_id
1 'polypeptide(L)'
;MSFTSERPNFFEALKEDDTKVTWGPEEDVCGIIVGGSSVPGINSCIASIVNTCVNNGITCLGIERGFRELKKCTRIEKTQLPSFIKKLTMENVGKRYMEGGSLLYTSDEQLRNEKETETALKVLETYQVSLLITIGGVETCQSANHLFSMSKTISVRHIPKTIFNDLPLPPNCTTFGYSTARQLGTEIMSNTSQDAKAMNRWYIITCLGWRSGSNIYI
;
A
#
# COMPACT_ATOMS: atom_id res chain seq x y z
N MET A 1 -43.25 29.52 -12.86
CA MET A 1 -42.10 28.76 -13.39
C MET A 1 -41.52 27.95 -12.26
N SER A 2 -41.92 26.69 -12.18
CA SER A 2 -41.53 25.71 -11.17
C SER A 2 -40.20 25.08 -11.55
N PHE A 3 -39.21 25.15 -10.67
CA PHE A 3 -37.99 24.37 -10.76
C PHE A 3 -38.26 22.96 -10.21
N THR A 4 -38.34 21.98 -11.10
CA THR A 4 -38.30 20.56 -10.76
C THR A 4 -37.25 19.90 -11.66
N SER A 5 -36.17 19.41 -11.06
CA SER A 5 -35.49 18.21 -11.56
C SER A 5 -34.85 17.51 -10.36
N GLU A 6 -35.38 16.33 -10.10
CA GLU A 6 -35.20 15.45 -8.96
C GLU A 6 -33.71 15.18 -8.66
N ARG A 7 -33.33 15.42 -7.39
CA ARG A 7 -32.13 14.78 -6.83
C ARG A 7 -32.51 13.32 -6.55
N PRO A 8 -31.71 12.33 -6.99
CA PRO A 8 -31.98 10.95 -6.63
C PRO A 8 -32.01 10.80 -5.11
N ASN A 9 -32.96 10.02 -4.64
CA ASN A 9 -33.22 9.82 -3.23
C ASN A 9 -31.97 9.17 -2.58
N PHE A 10 -31.61 9.60 -1.37
CA PHE A 10 -30.46 9.10 -0.59
C PHE A 10 -30.44 7.56 -0.45
N PHE A 11 -31.58 6.89 -0.63
CA PHE A 11 -31.73 5.44 -0.59
C PHE A 11 -31.59 4.72 -1.94
N GLU A 12 -31.58 5.41 -3.09
CA GLU A 12 -31.37 4.78 -4.40
C GLU A 12 -29.89 4.54 -4.70
N ALA A 13 -28.99 5.38 -4.19
CA ALA A 13 -27.53 5.23 -4.35
C ALA A 13 -26.95 4.02 -3.58
N LEU A 14 -27.73 3.39 -2.68
CA LEU A 14 -27.32 2.19 -1.93
C LEU A 14 -27.59 0.88 -2.69
N LYS A 15 -28.12 0.94 -3.91
CA LYS A 15 -28.45 -0.26 -4.72
C LYS A 15 -27.47 -0.52 -5.87
N GLU A 16 -26.50 0.36 -6.11
CA GLU A 16 -25.42 0.05 -7.05
C GLU A 16 -24.46 -0.92 -6.39
N ASP A 17 -24.50 -2.15 -6.90
CA ASP A 17 -23.57 -3.22 -6.59
C ASP A 17 -22.15 -2.75 -6.93
N ASP A 18 -21.40 -2.28 -5.92
CA ASP A 18 -19.99 -1.79 -5.96
C ASP A 18 -19.02 -2.77 -6.68
N THR A 19 -19.50 -3.96 -7.03
CA THR A 19 -18.76 -4.99 -7.76
C THR A 19 -18.83 -4.84 -9.29
N LYS A 20 -19.84 -4.15 -9.84
CA LYS A 20 -19.97 -3.89 -11.29
C LYS A 20 -19.31 -2.57 -11.64
N VAL A 21 -18.24 -2.62 -12.43
CA VAL A 21 -17.51 -1.42 -12.85
C VAL A 21 -17.58 -1.27 -14.36
N THR A 22 -18.19 -0.18 -14.82
CA THR A 22 -18.16 0.25 -16.23
C THR A 22 -17.12 1.35 -16.37
N TRP A 23 -16.00 1.03 -17.00
CA TRP A 23 -14.94 1.99 -17.26
C TRP A 23 -15.23 2.77 -18.53
N GLY A 24 -15.19 4.10 -18.46
CA GLY A 24 -15.13 4.93 -19.64
C GLY A 24 -13.79 4.73 -20.37
N PRO A 25 -13.72 4.86 -21.71
CA PRO A 25 -12.49 4.67 -22.47
C PRO A 25 -11.36 5.68 -22.15
N GLU A 26 -11.63 6.71 -21.35
CA GLU A 26 -10.71 7.80 -21.00
C GLU A 26 -10.44 7.96 -19.50
N GLU A 27 -10.93 7.05 -18.63
CA GLU A 27 -10.66 7.16 -17.19
C GLU A 27 -9.29 6.58 -16.84
N ASP A 28 -8.40 7.43 -16.31
CA ASP A 28 -7.14 6.98 -15.74
C ASP A 28 -7.38 6.19 -14.45
N VAL A 29 -6.78 4.99 -14.37
CA VAL A 29 -6.92 4.10 -13.21
C VAL A 29 -5.57 3.94 -12.51
N CYS A 30 -5.56 4.25 -11.21
CA CYS A 30 -4.41 4.08 -10.33
C CYS A 30 -4.58 2.85 -9.43
N GLY A 31 -3.71 1.85 -9.61
CA GLY A 31 -3.59 0.70 -8.71
C GLY A 31 -2.71 1.03 -7.50
N ILE A 32 -3.11 0.58 -6.30
CA ILE A 32 -2.35 0.72 -5.05
C ILE A 32 -2.09 -0.66 -4.46
N ILE A 33 -0.81 -0.96 -4.20
CA ILE A 33 -0.35 -2.22 -3.60
C ILE A 33 0.44 -1.90 -2.34
N VAL A 34 0.16 -2.63 -1.26
CA VAL A 34 1.00 -2.64 -0.05
C VAL A 34 1.68 -4.00 0.07
N GLY A 35 3.00 -3.99 0.21
CA GLY A 35 3.81 -5.19 0.37
C GLY A 35 4.78 -5.11 1.56
N GLY A 36 5.22 -6.25 2.06
CA GLY A 36 6.12 -6.34 3.21
C GLY A 36 5.41 -6.20 4.56
N SER A 37 6.17 -6.14 5.66
CA SER A 37 5.60 -5.99 7.01
C SER A 37 4.85 -4.66 7.22
N SER A 38 3.91 -4.65 8.16
CA SER A 38 3.14 -3.45 8.53
C SER A 38 3.98 -2.46 9.33
N VAL A 39 3.85 -1.17 9.02
CA VAL A 39 4.49 -0.07 9.77
C VAL A 39 3.47 1.07 10.02
N PRO A 40 3.68 1.93 11.03
CA PRO A 40 2.75 3.00 11.36
C PRO A 40 2.63 4.05 10.26
N GLY A 41 1.40 4.35 9.81
CA GLY A 41 1.05 5.41 8.83
C GLY A 41 0.71 4.95 7.39
N ILE A 42 0.63 3.63 7.15
CA ILE A 42 0.31 3.09 5.81
C ILE A 42 -1.04 3.63 5.34
N ASN A 43 -2.03 3.62 6.23
CA ASN A 43 -3.38 4.11 5.93
C ASN A 43 -3.39 5.60 5.61
N SER A 44 -2.56 6.41 6.28
CA SER A 44 -2.42 7.83 5.96
C SER A 44 -1.80 8.05 4.58
N CYS A 45 -0.82 7.22 4.20
CA CYS A 45 -0.23 7.23 2.86
C CYS A 45 -1.26 6.86 1.78
N ILE A 46 -2.03 5.78 1.99
CA ILE A 46 -3.13 5.39 1.08
C ILE A 46 -4.15 6.53 0.98
N ALA A 47 -4.55 7.13 2.09
CA ALA A 47 -5.50 8.25 2.10
C ALA A 47 -4.99 9.45 1.29
N SER A 48 -3.72 9.80 1.43
CA SER A 48 -3.10 10.90 0.68
C SER A 48 -3.07 10.63 -0.82
N ILE A 49 -2.73 9.40 -1.23
CA ILE A 49 -2.76 8.99 -2.63
C ILE A 49 -4.18 9.07 -3.17
N VAL A 50 -5.15 8.45 -2.49
CA VAL A 50 -6.56 8.41 -2.92
C VAL A 50 -7.13 9.81 -3.03
N ASN A 51 -6.86 10.68 -2.05
CA ASN A 51 -7.28 12.08 -2.10
C ASN A 51 -6.71 12.81 -3.32
N THR A 52 -5.42 12.58 -3.62
CA THR A 52 -4.76 13.20 -4.77
C THR A 52 -5.37 12.69 -6.08
N CYS A 53 -5.56 11.39 -6.23
CA CYS A 53 -6.16 10.80 -7.43
C CYS A 53 -7.60 11.27 -7.66
N VAL A 54 -8.45 11.25 -6.62
CA VAL A 54 -9.83 11.72 -6.71
C VAL A 54 -9.89 13.20 -7.13
N ASN A 55 -9.02 14.05 -6.59
CA ASN A 55 -8.94 15.47 -6.97
C ASN A 55 -8.47 15.70 -8.42
N ASN A 56 -7.86 14.69 -9.05
CA ASN A 56 -7.45 14.73 -10.47
C ASN A 56 -8.35 13.88 -11.38
N GLY A 57 -9.50 13.39 -10.88
CA GLY A 57 -10.42 12.55 -11.67
C GLY A 57 -9.88 11.14 -11.97
N ILE A 58 -8.88 10.68 -11.23
CA ILE A 58 -8.27 9.35 -11.38
C ILE A 58 -8.97 8.37 -10.44
N THR A 59 -9.42 7.22 -10.96
CA THR A 59 -10.03 6.18 -10.15
C THR A 59 -8.96 5.34 -9.43
N CYS A 60 -9.10 5.15 -8.12
CA CYS A 60 -8.19 4.32 -7.34
C CYS A 60 -8.71 2.89 -7.12
N LEU A 61 -7.86 1.91 -7.41
CA LEU A 61 -8.06 0.51 -7.09
C LEU A 61 -7.02 0.05 -6.06
N GLY A 62 -7.48 -0.41 -4.90
CA GLY A 62 -6.65 -1.05 -3.89
C GLY A 62 -6.58 -2.55 -4.10
N ILE A 63 -5.38 -3.10 -4.12
CA ILE A 63 -5.14 -4.54 -4.29
C ILE A 63 -4.75 -5.12 -2.93
N GLU A 64 -5.60 -5.98 -2.40
CA GLU A 64 -5.42 -6.60 -1.10
C GLU A 64 -4.30 -7.63 -1.11
N ARG A 65 -3.55 -7.71 0.00
CA ARG A 65 -2.44 -8.67 0.22
C ARG A 65 -1.35 -8.62 -0.85
N GLY A 66 -1.18 -7.47 -1.48
CA GLY A 66 -0.04 -7.17 -2.34
C GLY A 66 0.03 -8.04 -3.60
N PHE A 67 1.25 -8.38 -4.04
CA PHE A 67 1.48 -9.20 -5.23
C PHE A 67 1.00 -10.66 -5.10
N ARG A 68 0.70 -11.13 -3.88
CA ARG A 68 0.23 -12.49 -3.62
C ARG A 68 -1.02 -12.83 -4.39
N GLU A 69 -2.01 -11.93 -4.39
CA GLU A 69 -3.30 -12.19 -5.02
C GLU A 69 -3.21 -12.00 -6.54
N LEU A 70 -2.41 -11.03 -7.01
CA LEU A 70 -2.16 -10.82 -8.44
C LEU A 70 -1.56 -12.07 -9.11
N LYS A 71 -0.56 -12.70 -8.48
CA LYS A 71 0.08 -13.89 -9.07
C LYS A 71 -0.75 -15.17 -8.97
N LYS A 72 -1.73 -15.21 -8.05
CA LYS A 72 -2.64 -16.35 -7.88
C LYS A 72 -3.92 -16.21 -8.71
N CYS A 73 -4.14 -15.05 -9.33
CA CYS A 73 -5.33 -14.79 -10.11
C CYS A 73 -5.36 -15.68 -11.37
N THR A 74 -6.33 -16.60 -11.42
CA THR A 74 -6.56 -17.50 -12.55
C THR A 74 -7.79 -17.15 -13.36
N ARG A 75 -8.75 -16.43 -12.76
CA ARG A 75 -9.99 -15.96 -13.39
C ARG A 75 -10.00 -14.44 -13.38
N ILE A 76 -10.08 -13.86 -14.58
CA ILE A 76 -10.17 -12.43 -14.80
C ILE A 76 -11.45 -12.20 -15.59
N GLU A 77 -12.39 -11.46 -15.00
CA GLU A 77 -13.59 -10.99 -15.69
C GLU A 77 -13.55 -9.47 -15.76
N LYS A 78 -13.82 -8.93 -16.95
CA LYS A 78 -13.82 -7.47 -17.19
C LYS A 78 -14.97 -6.74 -16.49
N THR A 79 -16.06 -7.45 -16.26
CA THR A 79 -17.33 -6.87 -15.80
C THR A 79 -17.46 -6.82 -14.28
N GLN A 80 -16.62 -7.56 -13.55
CA GLN A 80 -16.69 -7.63 -12.09
C GLN A 80 -15.30 -7.57 -11.47
N LEU A 81 -15.17 -6.78 -10.40
CA LEU A 81 -13.94 -6.74 -9.62
C LEU A 81 -13.76 -8.05 -8.83
N PRO A 82 -12.54 -8.63 -8.80
CA PRO A 82 -12.23 -9.74 -7.90
C PRO A 82 -12.35 -9.28 -6.45
N SER A 83 -12.62 -10.21 -5.53
CA SER A 83 -12.78 -9.90 -4.10
C SER A 83 -11.57 -9.21 -3.45
N PHE A 84 -10.37 -9.41 -4.00
CA PHE A 84 -9.14 -8.79 -3.53
C PHE A 84 -8.85 -7.41 -4.15
N ILE A 85 -9.64 -6.94 -5.11
CA ILE A 85 -9.52 -5.59 -5.68
C ILE A 85 -10.71 -4.76 -5.21
N LYS A 86 -10.44 -3.62 -4.58
CA LYS A 86 -11.47 -2.73 -4.06
C LYS A 86 -11.31 -1.33 -4.62
N LYS A 87 -12.42 -0.69 -4.98
CA LYS A 87 -12.42 0.73 -5.29
C LYS A 87 -12.14 1.52 -4.01
N LEU A 88 -11.15 2.41 -4.06
CA LEU A 88 -10.80 3.26 -2.93
C LEU A 88 -11.41 4.65 -3.13
N THR A 89 -12.16 5.10 -2.14
CA THR A 89 -12.86 6.39 -2.14
C THR A 89 -12.53 7.15 -0.87
N MET A 90 -12.68 8.47 -0.89
CA MET A 90 -12.43 9.27 0.32
C MET A 90 -13.36 8.89 1.48
N GLU A 91 -14.55 8.35 1.20
CA GLU A 91 -15.45 7.86 2.25
C GLU A 91 -14.89 6.61 2.95
N ASN A 92 -14.33 5.66 2.19
CA ASN A 92 -13.85 4.40 2.76
C ASN A 92 -12.45 4.52 3.38
N VAL A 93 -11.57 5.36 2.82
CA VAL A 93 -10.22 5.57 3.36
C VAL A 93 -10.19 6.65 4.45
N GLY A 94 -10.99 7.71 4.31
CA GLY A 94 -10.96 8.89 5.19
C GLY A 94 -11.36 8.62 6.64
N LYS A 95 -12.12 7.54 6.92
CA LYS A 95 -12.45 7.15 8.31
C LYS A 95 -11.31 6.42 9.02
N ARG A 96 -10.39 5.81 8.25
CA ARG A 96 -9.41 4.83 8.74
C ARG A 96 -7.96 5.31 8.61
N TYR A 97 -7.73 6.52 8.12
CA TYR A 97 -6.39 7.02 7.83
C TYR A 97 -5.47 7.13 9.06
N MET A 98 -6.03 7.30 10.27
CA MET A 98 -5.27 7.32 11.53
C MET A 98 -5.18 5.94 12.20
N GLU A 99 -5.88 4.93 11.69
CA GLU A 99 -5.77 3.57 12.24
C GLU A 99 -4.40 2.97 11.94
N GLY A 100 -3.90 2.16 12.86
CA GLY A 100 -2.74 1.31 12.62
C GLY A 100 -3.03 0.19 11.61
N GLY A 101 -1.98 -0.50 11.18
CA GLY A 101 -2.10 -1.60 10.22
C GLY A 101 -2.18 -1.12 8.76
N SER A 102 -2.81 -1.93 7.91
CA SER A 102 -2.99 -1.66 6.47
C SER A 102 -4.42 -1.96 6.06
N LEU A 103 -5.12 -0.99 5.46
CA LEU A 103 -6.46 -1.11 4.89
C LEU A 103 -6.53 -2.21 3.82
N LEU A 104 -5.44 -2.39 3.06
CA LEU A 104 -5.34 -3.38 1.99
C LEU A 104 -4.73 -4.71 2.47
N TYR A 105 -4.58 -4.91 3.78
CA TYR A 105 -3.70 -5.94 4.33
C TYR A 105 -2.29 -5.82 3.73
N THR A 106 -1.42 -6.80 3.98
CA THR A 106 -0.09 -6.82 3.37
C THR A 106 0.41 -8.26 3.26
N SER A 107 1.38 -8.48 2.39
CA SER A 107 2.05 -9.78 2.21
C SER A 107 3.51 -9.56 1.84
N ASP A 108 4.37 -10.46 2.29
CA ASP A 108 5.80 -10.52 1.94
C ASP A 108 6.03 -11.31 0.64
N GLU A 109 4.98 -11.53 -0.14
CA GLU A 109 5.06 -12.29 -1.39
C GLU A 109 5.51 -11.39 -2.52
N GLN A 110 6.43 -11.91 -3.31
CA GLN A 110 7.04 -11.22 -4.45
C GLN A 110 6.70 -11.92 -5.76
N LEU A 111 6.98 -11.21 -6.85
CA LEU A 111 7.06 -11.76 -8.20
C LEU A 111 8.48 -12.29 -8.42
N ARG A 112 8.64 -13.61 -8.46
CA ARG A 112 9.94 -14.29 -8.58
C ARG A 112 10.27 -14.67 -10.01
N ASN A 113 9.25 -15.01 -10.80
CA ASN A 113 9.41 -15.55 -12.15
C ASN A 113 8.63 -14.70 -13.16
N GLU A 114 9.08 -14.69 -14.42
CA GLU A 114 8.42 -13.97 -15.52
C GLU A 114 6.94 -14.34 -15.65
N LYS A 115 6.59 -15.63 -15.50
CA LYS A 115 5.20 -16.10 -15.54
C LYS A 115 4.31 -15.46 -14.45
N GLU A 116 4.84 -15.24 -13.25
CA GLU A 116 4.10 -14.56 -12.18
C GLU A 116 3.90 -13.08 -12.53
N THR A 117 4.94 -12.43 -13.09
CA THR A 117 4.89 -11.05 -13.55
C THR A 117 3.89 -10.88 -14.70
N GLU A 118 3.89 -11.76 -15.69
CA GLU A 118 2.91 -11.76 -16.79
C GLU A 118 1.48 -11.91 -16.29
N THR A 119 1.26 -12.77 -15.29
CA THR A 119 -0.06 -12.97 -14.70
C THR A 119 -0.52 -11.69 -14.01
N ALA A 120 0.35 -11.07 -13.21
CA ALA A 120 0.06 -9.79 -12.56
C ALA A 120 -0.20 -8.66 -13.59
N LEU A 121 0.58 -8.59 -14.66
CA LEU A 121 0.40 -7.61 -15.74
C LEU A 121 -0.95 -7.77 -16.43
N LYS A 122 -1.33 -9.01 -16.79
CA LYS A 122 -2.62 -9.28 -17.42
C LYS A 122 -3.79 -8.82 -16.56
N VAL A 123 -3.70 -9.01 -15.23
CA VAL A 123 -4.72 -8.52 -14.30
C VAL A 123 -4.78 -6.98 -14.34
N LEU A 124 -3.65 -6.31 -14.20
CA LEU A 124 -3.59 -4.84 -14.20
C LEU A 124 -4.07 -4.23 -15.53
N GLU A 125 -3.67 -4.79 -16.66
CA GLU A 125 -4.11 -4.37 -18.00
C GLU A 125 -5.61 -4.60 -18.21
N THR A 126 -6.15 -5.70 -17.68
CA THR A 126 -7.58 -5.99 -17.79
C THR A 126 -8.44 -4.96 -17.04
N TYR A 127 -7.95 -4.47 -15.91
CA TYR A 127 -8.59 -3.40 -15.13
C TYR A 127 -8.08 -2.00 -15.52
N GLN A 128 -7.44 -1.87 -16.68
CA GLN A 128 -7.00 -0.60 -17.29
C GLN A 128 -6.13 0.26 -16.36
N VAL A 129 -5.35 -0.36 -15.48
CA VAL A 129 -4.44 0.35 -14.58
C VAL A 129 -3.33 1.01 -15.39
N SER A 130 -3.33 2.35 -15.46
CA SER A 130 -2.30 3.15 -16.15
C SER A 130 -1.16 3.55 -15.20
N LEU A 131 -1.45 3.71 -13.92
CA LEU A 131 -0.49 4.04 -12.86
C LEU A 131 -0.55 2.99 -11.74
N LEU A 132 0.60 2.44 -11.37
CA LEU A 132 0.73 1.53 -10.24
C LEU A 132 1.60 2.18 -9.15
N ILE A 133 1.00 2.42 -7.98
CA ILE A 133 1.70 2.87 -6.78
C ILE A 133 1.92 1.67 -5.87
N THR A 134 3.18 1.39 -5.56
CA THR A 134 3.56 0.31 -4.65
C THR A 134 4.15 0.88 -3.36
N ILE A 135 3.72 0.39 -2.22
CA ILE A 135 4.17 0.83 -0.89
C ILE A 135 4.85 -0.37 -0.22
N GLY A 136 6.17 -0.34 -0.06
CA GLY A 136 6.87 -1.53 0.43
C GLY A 136 8.37 -1.39 0.63
N GLY A 137 8.98 -2.50 1.04
CA GLY A 137 10.43 -2.60 1.23
C GLY A 137 11.16 -3.01 -0.04
N VAL A 138 12.39 -3.47 0.12
CA VAL A 138 13.26 -3.95 -0.97
C VAL A 138 12.56 -4.96 -1.88
N GLU A 139 11.90 -5.94 -1.28
CA GLU A 139 11.18 -7.02 -1.93
C GLU A 139 10.04 -6.53 -2.85
N THR A 140 9.26 -5.57 -2.35
CA THR A 140 8.18 -4.92 -3.11
C THR A 140 8.75 -4.05 -4.21
N CYS A 141 9.84 -3.33 -3.95
CA CYS A 141 10.54 -2.51 -4.94
C CYS A 141 11.07 -3.36 -6.11
N GLN A 142 11.63 -4.54 -5.82
CA GLN A 142 12.11 -5.48 -6.84
C GLN A 142 10.97 -6.00 -7.72
N SER A 143 9.86 -6.40 -7.11
CA SER A 143 8.66 -6.85 -7.85
C SER A 143 8.08 -5.74 -8.72
N ALA A 144 8.03 -4.51 -8.18
CA ALA A 144 7.58 -3.33 -8.91
C ALA A 144 8.49 -3.00 -10.11
N ASN A 145 9.81 -3.11 -9.95
CA ASN A 145 10.78 -2.89 -11.01
C ASN A 145 10.69 -3.96 -12.11
N HIS A 146 10.52 -5.23 -11.72
CA HIS A 146 10.32 -6.32 -12.67
C HIS A 146 9.04 -6.11 -13.49
N LEU A 147 7.94 -5.75 -12.83
CA LEU A 147 6.67 -5.43 -13.48
C LEU A 147 6.83 -4.26 -14.47
N PHE A 148 7.52 -3.20 -14.06
CA PHE A 148 7.80 -2.06 -14.93
C PHE A 148 8.64 -2.45 -16.16
N SER A 149 9.68 -3.27 -15.98
CA SER A 149 10.54 -3.69 -17.10
C SER A 149 9.82 -4.51 -18.17
N MET A 150 8.75 -5.22 -17.79
CA MET A 150 7.94 -6.03 -18.70
C MET A 150 6.71 -5.28 -19.24
N SER A 151 6.24 -4.24 -18.54
CA SER A 151 5.09 -3.45 -18.96
C SER A 151 5.45 -2.45 -20.06
N LYS A 152 4.51 -2.21 -20.98
CA LYS A 152 4.62 -1.15 -22.00
C LYS A 152 3.71 0.04 -21.73
N THR A 153 2.72 -0.12 -20.86
CA THR A 153 1.59 0.82 -20.68
C THR A 153 1.47 1.32 -19.25
N ILE A 154 2.02 0.60 -18.26
CA ILE A 154 1.85 0.90 -16.85
C ILE A 154 3.04 1.71 -16.33
N SER A 155 2.77 2.91 -15.85
CA SER A 155 3.75 3.68 -15.08
C SER A 155 3.81 3.17 -13.64
N VAL A 156 5.00 2.91 -13.11
CA VAL A 156 5.17 2.44 -11.73
C VAL A 156 5.83 3.52 -10.87
N ARG A 157 5.30 3.74 -9.66
CA ARG A 157 5.88 4.59 -8.62
C ARG A 157 5.98 3.80 -7.32
N HIS A 158 7.13 3.88 -6.66
CA HIS A 158 7.39 3.15 -5.43
C HIS A 158 7.54 4.10 -4.24
N ILE A 159 6.83 3.81 -3.16
CA ILE A 159 6.89 4.51 -1.89
C ILE A 159 7.68 3.64 -0.90
N PRO A 160 8.86 4.10 -0.46
CA PRO A 160 9.78 3.29 0.32
C PRO A 160 9.31 3.12 1.78
N LYS A 161 8.87 1.92 2.12
CA LYS A 161 8.31 1.53 3.42
C LYS A 161 9.12 0.41 4.07
N THR A 162 9.79 0.70 5.18
CA THR A 162 10.55 -0.27 5.99
C THR A 162 10.99 0.39 7.29
N ILE A 163 11.02 -0.37 8.39
CA ILE A 163 11.61 0.09 9.66
C ILE A 163 13.14 0.04 9.64
N PHE A 164 13.74 -0.59 8.64
CA PHE A 164 15.18 -0.82 8.57
C PHE A 164 15.94 0.23 7.77
N ASN A 165 15.25 1.21 7.15
CA ASN A 165 15.87 2.24 6.29
C ASN A 165 16.95 1.70 5.34
N ASP A 166 16.64 0.57 4.69
CA ASP A 166 17.54 -0.27 3.91
C ASP A 166 17.31 -0.16 2.40
N LEU A 167 16.45 0.78 1.98
CA LEU A 167 16.24 1.11 0.57
C LEU A 167 17.28 2.14 0.09
N PRO A 168 17.75 2.06 -1.17
CA PRO A 168 18.69 3.02 -1.73
C PRO A 168 17.98 4.35 -1.99
N LEU A 169 17.91 5.20 -0.98
CA LEU A 169 17.27 6.52 -1.05
C LEU A 169 18.32 7.64 -1.23
N PRO A 170 17.91 8.81 -1.75
CA PRO A 170 18.77 9.98 -1.76
C PRO A 170 19.30 10.34 -0.37
N PRO A 171 20.46 11.01 -0.28
CA PRO A 171 21.00 11.47 0.99
C PRO A 171 19.95 12.31 1.74
N ASN A 172 19.82 12.07 3.05
CA ASN A 172 18.85 12.73 3.95
C ASN A 172 17.38 12.31 3.78
N CYS A 173 17.09 11.29 2.99
CA CYS A 173 15.76 10.67 2.95
C CYS A 173 15.74 9.40 3.80
N THR A 174 14.69 9.23 4.60
CA THR A 174 14.45 8.00 5.37
C THR A 174 13.20 7.29 4.88
N THR A 175 13.19 5.97 5.03
CA THR A 175 12.02 5.17 4.72
C THR A 175 10.88 5.45 5.69
N PHE A 176 9.67 5.33 5.17
CA PHE A 176 8.48 5.46 5.95
C PHE A 176 8.40 4.34 7.01
N GLY A 177 8.08 4.70 8.26
CA GLY A 177 8.09 3.84 9.45
C GLY A 177 9.38 3.84 10.28
N TYR A 178 10.50 4.31 9.72
CA TYR A 178 11.81 4.29 10.40
C TYR A 178 11.86 5.18 11.64
N SER A 179 11.45 6.45 11.53
CA SER A 179 11.54 7.42 12.63
C SER A 179 10.71 7.01 13.85
N THR A 180 9.52 6.45 13.61
CA THR A 180 8.66 5.93 14.69
C THR A 180 9.31 4.73 15.39
N ALA A 181 9.87 3.79 14.63
CA ALA A 181 10.59 2.64 15.20
C ALA A 181 11.80 3.08 16.03
N ARG A 182 12.59 4.04 15.54
CA ARG A 182 13.73 4.63 16.24
C ARG A 182 13.33 5.26 17.57
N GLN A 183 12.30 6.10 17.55
CA GLN A 183 11.84 6.82 18.74
C GLN A 183 11.38 5.84 19.82
N LEU A 184 10.54 4.87 19.46
CA LEU A 184 10.06 3.84 20.39
C LEU A 184 11.20 2.97 20.93
N GLY A 185 12.14 2.57 20.07
CA GLY A 185 13.33 1.83 20.50
C GLY A 185 14.15 2.59 21.53
N THR A 186 14.40 3.88 21.28
CA THR A 186 15.14 4.77 22.20
C THR A 186 14.44 4.88 23.56
N GLU A 187 13.12 5.04 23.55
CA GLU A 187 12.33 5.15 24.78
C GLU A 187 12.38 3.86 25.62
N ILE A 188 12.17 2.71 24.98
CA ILE A 188 12.24 1.39 25.64
C ILE A 188 13.62 1.17 26.25
N MET A 189 14.68 1.50 25.52
CA MET A 189 16.05 1.33 25.99
C MET A 189 16.37 2.26 27.17
N SER A 190 15.96 3.53 27.09
CA SER A 190 16.14 4.49 28.18
C SER A 190 15.46 4.01 29.46
N ASN A 191 14.20 3.58 29.36
CA ASN A 191 13.43 3.12 30.51
C ASN A 191 14.04 1.83 31.12
N THR A 192 14.41 0.87 30.27
CA THR A 192 15.05 -0.37 30.70
C THR A 192 16.42 -0.12 31.35
N SER A 193 17.19 0.84 30.82
CA SER A 193 18.49 1.23 31.37
C SER A 193 18.36 1.86 32.76
N GLN A 194 17.34 2.70 32.98
CA GLN A 194 17.08 3.29 34.29
C GLN A 194 16.71 2.23 35.32
N ASP A 195 15.86 1.25 34.94
CA ASP A 195 15.48 0.15 35.82
C ASP A 195 16.67 -0.77 36.18
N ALA A 196 17.51 -1.13 35.18
CA ALA A 196 18.72 -1.91 35.40
C ALA A 196 19.65 -1.28 36.46
N LYS A 197 19.84 0.04 36.38
CA LYS A 197 20.66 0.80 37.33
C LYS A 197 20.05 0.83 38.72
N ALA A 198 18.73 1.02 38.83
CA ALA A 198 18.03 1.08 40.11
C ALA A 198 18.06 -0.27 40.85
N MET A 199 17.97 -1.38 40.13
CA MET A 199 17.83 -2.72 40.71
C MET A 199 19.12 -3.56 40.66
N ASN A 200 20.23 -2.98 40.21
CA ASN A 200 21.53 -3.65 40.02
C ASN A 200 21.42 -4.99 39.25
N ARG A 201 20.73 -4.96 38.11
CA ARG A 201 20.45 -6.14 37.26
C ARG A 201 20.80 -5.88 35.80
N TRP A 202 20.90 -6.96 35.03
CA TRP A 202 21.25 -6.90 33.61
C TRP A 202 20.03 -7.29 32.78
N TYR A 203 19.81 -6.57 31.67
CA TYR A 203 18.80 -6.87 30.67
C TYR A 203 19.50 -7.17 29.34
N ILE A 204 18.99 -8.17 28.61
CA ILE A 204 19.38 -8.45 27.23
C ILE A 204 18.20 -8.03 26.35
N ILE A 205 18.42 -7.03 25.48
CA ILE A 205 17.41 -6.51 24.57
C ILE A 205 17.75 -6.97 23.15
N THR A 206 16.87 -7.78 22.55
CA THR A 206 17.00 -8.18 21.14
C THR A 206 16.27 -7.19 20.27
N CYS A 207 17.00 -6.54 19.36
CA CYS A 207 16.43 -5.58 18.41
C CYS A 207 16.17 -6.25 17.05
N LEU A 208 15.15 -5.74 16.33
CA LEU A 208 14.92 -6.10 14.94
C LEU A 208 15.88 -5.30 14.05
N GLY A 209 16.68 -6.00 13.24
CA GLY A 209 17.56 -5.41 12.25
C GLY A 209 17.93 -6.47 11.25
N TRP A 210 17.47 -6.34 10.00
CA TRP A 210 17.67 -7.36 8.95
C TRP A 210 19.16 -7.49 8.55
N ARG A 211 19.56 -6.85 7.44
CA ARG A 211 20.95 -6.82 6.91
C ARG A 211 21.64 -5.48 7.14
N SER A 212 20.90 -4.49 7.63
CA SER A 212 21.45 -3.17 7.94
C SER A 212 21.93 -3.15 9.39
N GLY A 213 23.18 -3.58 9.61
CA GLY A 213 23.85 -3.46 10.90
C GLY A 213 24.05 -2.01 11.35
N SER A 214 24.00 -1.05 10.41
CA SER A 214 24.01 0.39 10.69
C SER A 214 22.70 0.90 11.32
N ASN A 215 21.65 0.07 11.39
CA ASN A 215 20.39 0.36 12.07
C ASN A 215 20.18 -0.51 13.32
N ILE A 216 21.26 -1.06 13.89
CA ILE A 216 21.22 -1.53 15.27
C ILE A 216 21.20 -0.26 16.13
N TYR A 217 20.01 0.11 16.58
CA TYR A 217 19.92 0.99 17.74
C TYR A 217 20.39 0.16 18.94
N ILE A 218 21.63 0.43 19.38
CA ILE A 218 22.29 -0.13 20.57
C ILE A 218 22.04 0.82 21.75
#